data_AF-A0A0K2H3G1-F1
#
_entry.id   AF-A0A0K2H3G1-F1
#
_cell.length_a   1.000
_cell.length_b   1.000
_cell.length_c   1.000
_cell.angle_alpha   90.00
_cell.angle_beta   90.00
_cell.angle_gamma   90.00
#
_symmetry.space_group_name_H-M   'P 1'
#
loop_
_entity.id
_entity.type
_entity.pdbx_description
1 polymer ?
#
loop_
_entity_poly.entity_id
_entity_poly.type
_entity_poly.pdbx_seq_one_letter_code
_entity_poly.pdbx_strand_id
1 'polypeptide(L)'
;MGFLSFSPFVSFRLSVKDSILGSVFKALNDGLHEGMLVSICAPDIDDGSYLEIDVANFVPGVVTKSGEHITKDSHVMFAKPHFCGAEIPADEVLVEQLLHVMDETDGCIVFDVNDELVLEPDVAKHIRLNARRVNPFEGIIFPFPGHD
;
A
#
# COMPACT_ATOMS: atom_id res chain seq x y z
N MET A 1 -6.48 -18.91 -1.14
CA MET A 1 -5.71 -17.75 -1.60
C MET A 1 -6.70 -16.62 -1.73
N GLY A 2 -6.53 -15.55 -0.96
CA GLY A 2 -7.37 -14.36 -1.03
C GLY A 2 -6.72 -13.30 -1.91
N PHE A 3 -7.22 -12.07 -1.84
CA PHE A 3 -6.60 -10.94 -2.52
C PHE A 3 -6.89 -9.61 -1.82
N LEU A 4 -5.99 -8.64 -2.04
CA LEU A 4 -6.25 -7.23 -1.79
C LEU A 4 -6.82 -6.59 -3.05
N SER A 5 -7.92 -5.87 -2.93
CA SER A 5 -8.41 -4.97 -3.98
C SER A 5 -8.13 -3.51 -3.61
N PHE A 6 -7.86 -2.68 -4.61
CA PHE A 6 -7.46 -1.29 -4.40
C PHE A 6 -8.46 -0.34 -5.07
N SER A 7 -9.30 0.31 -4.27
CA SER A 7 -10.35 1.21 -4.77
C SER A 7 -9.80 2.63 -4.99
N PRO A 8 -10.18 3.37 -6.06
CA PRO A 8 -11.30 3.10 -6.98
C PRO A 8 -10.97 2.21 -8.18
N PHE A 9 -9.72 1.77 -8.33
CA PHE A 9 -9.28 0.95 -9.46
C PHE A 9 -9.65 -0.52 -9.26
N VAL A 10 -10.93 -0.87 -9.44
CA VAL A 10 -11.49 -2.22 -9.24
C VAL A 10 -10.74 -3.33 -10.01
N SER A 11 -9.98 -2.97 -11.05
CA SER A 11 -9.15 -3.88 -11.86
C SER A 11 -7.81 -4.24 -11.22
N PHE A 12 -7.34 -3.50 -10.20
CA PHE A 12 -6.07 -3.80 -9.55
C PHE A 12 -6.28 -4.72 -8.34
N ARG A 13 -5.68 -5.92 -8.42
CA ARG A 13 -5.76 -6.95 -7.38
C ARG A 13 -4.40 -7.56 -7.16
N LEU A 14 -4.05 -7.76 -5.90
CA LEU A 14 -2.87 -8.50 -5.50
C LEU A 14 -3.31 -9.78 -4.79
N SER A 15 -2.93 -10.94 -5.32
CA SER A 15 -3.15 -12.22 -4.67
C SER A 15 -2.26 -12.34 -3.44
N VAL A 16 -2.86 -12.71 -2.30
CA VAL A 16 -2.15 -12.86 -1.02
C VAL A 16 -2.71 -14.09 -0.32
N LYS A 17 -1.84 -14.87 0.35
CA LYS A 17 -2.27 -16.05 1.10
C LYS A 17 -3.27 -15.63 2.17
N ASP A 18 -4.39 -16.36 2.30
CA ASP A 18 -5.43 -16.04 3.29
C ASP A 18 -4.85 -15.98 4.71
N SER A 19 -3.82 -16.79 5.00
CA SER A 19 -3.14 -16.84 6.30
C SER A 19 -2.41 -15.56 6.71
N ILE A 20 -2.06 -14.69 5.75
CA ILE A 20 -1.34 -13.43 6.02
C ILE A 20 -2.11 -12.19 5.53
N LEU A 21 -3.19 -12.38 4.77
CA LEU A 21 -3.97 -11.30 4.17
C LEU A 21 -4.48 -10.29 5.21
N GLY A 22 -4.95 -10.77 6.37
CA GLY A 22 -5.39 -9.92 7.48
C GLY A 22 -4.27 -9.05 8.04
N SER A 23 -3.08 -9.64 8.28
CA SER A 23 -1.91 -8.91 8.78
C SER A 23 -1.39 -7.89 7.77
N VAL A 24 -1.30 -8.26 6.48
CA VAL A 24 -0.87 -7.33 5.43
C VAL A 24 -1.83 -6.14 5.35
N PHE A 25 -3.15 -6.40 5.30
CA PHE A 25 -4.15 -5.34 5.30
C PHE A 25 -4.04 -4.41 6.52
N LYS A 26 -3.86 -4.99 7.72
CA LYS A 26 -3.71 -4.22 8.95
C LYS A 26 -2.44 -3.36 8.93
N ALA A 27 -1.29 -3.91 8.53
CA ALA A 27 -0.03 -3.16 8.42
C ALA A 27 -0.13 -2.00 7.42
N LEU A 28 -0.77 -2.21 6.26
CA LEU A 28 -1.03 -1.14 5.29
C LEU A 28 -1.86 0.01 5.89
N ASN A 29 -2.90 -0.31 6.67
CA ASN A 29 -3.71 0.72 7.33
C ASN A 29 -2.96 1.39 8.47
N ASP A 30 -2.26 0.64 9.31
CA ASP A 30 -1.54 1.19 10.46
C ASP A 30 -0.41 2.11 10.01
N GLY A 31 0.40 1.70 9.03
CA GLY A 31 1.44 2.55 8.44
C GLY A 31 0.88 3.83 7.81
N LEU A 32 -0.30 3.75 7.17
CA LEU A 32 -0.99 4.94 6.67
C LEU A 32 -1.44 5.87 7.80
N HIS A 33 -2.01 5.33 8.89
CA HIS A 33 -2.41 6.13 10.05
C HIS A 33 -1.21 6.79 10.74
N GLU A 34 -0.03 6.18 10.65
CA GLU A 34 1.24 6.75 11.11
C GLU A 34 1.84 7.79 10.13
N GLY A 35 1.20 8.00 8.97
CA GLY A 35 1.61 9.00 7.99
C GLY A 35 2.67 8.51 6.98
N MET A 36 2.89 7.20 6.88
CA MET A 36 3.81 6.62 5.88
C MET A 36 3.21 6.70 4.47
N LEU A 37 4.08 6.80 3.46
CA LEU A 37 3.70 6.52 2.07
C LEU A 37 3.64 5.02 1.89
N VAL A 38 2.44 4.46 1.77
CA VAL A 38 2.27 3.01 1.72
C VAL A 38 2.35 2.51 0.28
N SER A 39 3.26 1.56 0.02
CA SER A 39 3.38 0.84 -1.25
C SER A 39 3.50 -0.67 -1.05
N ILE A 40 3.24 -1.43 -2.12
CA ILE A 40 3.48 -2.87 -2.15
C ILE A 40 4.37 -3.20 -3.34
N CYS A 41 5.46 -3.93 -3.07
CA CYS A 41 6.35 -4.47 -4.07
C CYS A 41 6.15 -5.98 -4.21
N ALA A 42 5.85 -6.44 -5.41
CA ALA A 42 5.65 -7.85 -5.70
C ALA A 42 6.30 -8.22 -7.05
N PRO A 43 6.61 -9.51 -7.29
CA PRO A 43 7.12 -9.96 -8.59
C PRO A 43 6.16 -9.62 -9.73
N ASP A 44 6.71 -9.11 -10.83
CA ASP A 44 6.01 -8.92 -12.09
C ASP A 44 6.18 -10.19 -12.95
N ILE A 45 5.07 -10.90 -13.18
CA ILE A 45 5.07 -12.18 -13.91
C ILE A 45 5.44 -11.97 -15.39
N ASP A 46 5.20 -10.78 -15.94
CA ASP A 46 5.35 -10.52 -17.37
C ASP A 46 6.81 -10.32 -17.78
N ASP A 47 7.65 -9.74 -16.92
CA ASP A 47 9.06 -9.42 -17.22
C ASP A 47 10.09 -10.03 -16.25
N GLY A 48 9.63 -10.73 -15.20
CA GLY A 48 10.48 -11.36 -14.19
C GLY A 48 11.19 -10.37 -13.26
N SER A 49 10.79 -9.09 -13.29
CA SER A 49 11.27 -8.05 -12.39
C SER A 49 10.35 -7.90 -11.18
N TYR A 50 10.53 -6.81 -10.42
CA TYR A 50 9.64 -6.43 -9.34
C TYR A 50 8.87 -5.17 -9.70
N LEU A 51 7.61 -5.12 -9.29
CA LEU A 51 6.72 -3.98 -9.46
C LEU A 51 6.33 -3.44 -8.09
N GLU A 52 6.71 -2.18 -7.81
CA GLU A 52 6.23 -1.43 -6.64
C GLU A 52 5.00 -0.61 -7.05
N ILE A 53 3.88 -0.82 -6.37
CA ILE A 53 2.65 -0.05 -6.59
C ILE A 53 2.36 0.81 -5.37
N ASP A 54 2.17 2.10 -5.58
CA ASP A 54 1.72 3.01 -4.54
C ASP A 54 0.28 2.68 -4.13
N VAL A 55 0.08 2.29 -2.87
CA VAL A 55 -1.21 1.92 -2.28
C VAL A 55 -1.92 3.11 -1.64
N ALA A 56 -1.19 4.16 -1.28
CA ALA A 56 -1.79 5.39 -0.78
C ALA A 56 -1.18 6.62 -1.44
N ASN A 57 -2.02 7.59 -1.81
CA ASN A 57 -1.59 8.95 -2.07
C ASN A 57 -2.17 9.84 -0.97
N PHE A 58 -1.28 10.40 -0.15
CA PHE A 58 -1.65 11.43 0.82
C PHE A 58 -1.83 12.76 0.07
N VAL A 59 -3.07 13.25 0.02
CA VAL A 59 -3.35 14.65 -0.35
C VAL A 59 -3.55 15.41 0.96
N PRO A 60 -2.61 16.27 1.39
CA PRO A 60 -2.80 17.06 2.59
C PRO A 60 -4.07 17.90 2.46
N GLY A 61 -4.92 17.89 3.49
CA GLY A 61 -6.04 18.80 3.61
C GLY A 61 -5.57 20.25 3.48
N VAL A 62 -6.12 20.97 2.50
CA VAL A 62 -5.82 22.39 2.31
C VAL A 62 -6.86 23.21 3.04
N VAL A 63 -6.42 24.00 4.01
CA VAL A 63 -7.28 24.97 4.71
C VAL A 63 -7.00 26.34 4.11
N THR A 64 -8.05 27.04 3.68
CA THR A 64 -7.97 28.44 3.27
C THR A 64 -7.47 29.32 4.42
N LYS A 65 -7.03 30.54 4.10
CA LYS A 65 -6.74 31.56 5.11
C LYS A 65 -7.95 31.94 5.98
N SER A 66 -9.19 31.66 5.53
CA SER A 66 -10.43 31.86 6.29
C SER A 66 -10.80 30.68 7.20
N GLY A 67 -10.01 29.61 7.21
CA GLY A 67 -10.28 28.43 8.04
C GLY A 67 -11.24 27.41 7.39
N GLU A 68 -11.63 27.63 6.14
CA GLU A 68 -12.47 26.70 5.37
C GLU A 68 -11.60 25.58 4.78
N HIS A 69 -12.00 24.32 4.99
CA HIS A 69 -11.35 23.16 4.38
C HIS A 69 -11.72 23.08 2.89
N ILE A 70 -10.75 23.30 2.00
CA ILE A 70 -10.92 23.23 0.55
C ILE A 70 -10.98 21.77 0.08
N THR A 71 -10.15 20.93 0.68
CA THR A 71 -10.21 19.48 0.55
C THR A 71 -10.48 18.89 1.92
N LYS A 72 -11.53 18.06 2.03
CA LYS A 72 -11.65 17.14 3.17
C LYS A 72 -10.61 16.04 2.91
N ASP A 73 -9.71 15.80 3.86
CA ASP A 73 -8.71 14.73 3.79
C ASP A 73 -9.32 13.47 3.18
N SER A 74 -8.97 13.16 1.93
CA SER A 74 -9.30 11.89 1.30
C SER A 74 -8.85 11.91 -0.14
N HIS A 75 -7.89 11.05 -0.48
CA HIS A 75 -8.11 9.95 -1.41
C HIS A 75 -7.04 8.88 -1.17
N VAL A 76 -7.16 8.21 -0.03
CA VAL A 76 -6.45 6.95 0.22
C VAL A 76 -7.03 5.91 -0.74
N MET A 77 -6.18 5.24 -1.51
CA MET A 77 -6.62 4.03 -2.19
C MET A 77 -6.93 3.01 -1.09
N PHE A 78 -8.21 2.67 -0.89
CA PHE A 78 -8.57 1.75 0.17
C PHE A 78 -8.20 0.34 -0.29
N ALA A 79 -7.17 -0.23 0.34
CA ALA A 79 -6.96 -1.66 0.32
C ALA A 79 -8.19 -2.32 0.97
N LYS A 80 -8.74 -3.36 0.34
CA LYS A 80 -9.81 -4.18 0.92
C LYS A 80 -9.41 -5.64 0.84
N PRO A 81 -9.38 -6.37 1.97
CA PRO A 81 -9.08 -7.78 1.96
C PRO A 81 -10.31 -8.56 1.50
N HIS A 82 -10.09 -9.52 0.61
CA HIS A 82 -11.08 -10.48 0.17
C HIS A 82 -10.56 -11.89 0.43
N PHE A 83 -11.04 -12.49 1.52
CA PHE A 83 -10.72 -13.88 1.87
C PHE A 83 -11.52 -14.84 0.98
N CYS A 84 -10.88 -15.90 0.50
CA CYS A 84 -11.59 -17.00 -0.17
C CYS A 84 -12.07 -18.08 0.81
N GLY A 85 -11.43 -18.16 1.99
CA GLY A 85 -11.82 -19.04 3.09
C GLY A 85 -12.53 -18.29 4.22
N ALA A 86 -12.49 -18.87 5.42
CA ALA A 86 -12.88 -18.14 6.62
C ALA A 86 -11.96 -16.92 6.81
N GLU A 87 -12.52 -15.83 7.30
CA GLU A 87 -11.75 -14.65 7.68
C GLU A 87 -10.76 -15.02 8.78
N ILE A 88 -9.48 -14.74 8.56
CA ILE A 88 -8.40 -15.00 9.51
C ILE A 88 -8.02 -13.66 10.14
N PRO A 89 -8.05 -13.53 11.48
CA PRO A 89 -7.65 -12.30 12.15
C PRO A 89 -6.16 -12.00 11.88
N ALA A 90 -5.81 -10.71 11.93
CA ALA A 90 -4.41 -10.31 11.82
C ALA A 90 -3.58 -10.91 12.97
N ASP A 91 -2.43 -11.49 12.62
CA ASP A 91 -1.36 -11.78 13.57
C ASP A 91 -0.61 -10.48 13.88
N GLU A 92 -0.76 -9.98 15.11
CA GLU A 92 -0.17 -8.71 15.56
C GLU A 92 1.37 -8.76 15.56
N VAL A 93 1.99 -9.92 15.81
CA VAL A 93 3.46 -10.04 15.77
C VAL A 93 3.96 -9.83 14.34
N LEU A 94 3.26 -10.41 13.36
CA LEU A 94 3.56 -10.21 11.95
C LEU A 94 3.29 -8.76 11.53
N VAL A 95 2.22 -8.13 12.04
CA VAL A 95 1.94 -6.71 11.77
C VAL A 95 3.08 -5.82 12.26
N GLU A 96 3.54 -6.00 13.51
CA GLU A 96 4.66 -5.24 14.07
C GLU A 96 5.96 -5.42 13.25
N GLN A 97 6.24 -6.65 12.81
CA GLN A 97 7.37 -6.92 11.93
C GLN A 97 7.26 -6.22 10.58
N LEU A 98 6.07 -6.23 9.99
CA LEU A 98 5.80 -5.53 8.73
C LEU A 98 5.95 -4.01 8.88
N LEU A 99 5.43 -3.43 9.96
CA LEU A 99 5.58 -1.99 10.25
C LEU A 99 7.06 -1.60 10.41
N HIS A 100 7.87 -2.44 11.08
CA HIS A 100 9.30 -2.21 11.17
C HIS A 100 9.99 -2.24 9.80
N VAL A 101 9.69 -3.22 8.95
CA VAL A 101 10.22 -3.28 7.58
C VAL A 101 9.76 -2.10 6.75
N MET A 102 8.50 -1.68 6.90
CA MET A 102 7.95 -0.52 6.23
C MET A 102 8.72 0.75 6.62
N ASP A 103 8.98 0.99 7.90
CA ASP A 103 9.76 2.16 8.36
C ASP A 103 11.16 2.22 7.70
N GLU A 104 11.85 1.09 7.60
CA GLU A 104 13.18 0.98 7.00
C GLU A 104 13.19 1.04 5.45
N THR A 105 12.02 0.84 4.82
CA THR A 105 11.84 0.78 3.36
C THR A 105 11.02 1.94 2.80
N ASP A 106 10.81 3.01 3.57
CA ASP A 106 9.98 4.16 3.22
C ASP A 106 8.51 3.81 2.95
N GLY A 107 7.97 2.86 3.70
CA GLY A 107 6.57 2.47 3.72
C GLY A 107 6.17 1.31 2.78
N CYS A 108 7.12 0.48 2.37
CA CYS A 108 6.87 -0.60 1.40
C CYS A 108 6.74 -1.98 2.06
N ILE A 109 5.68 -2.72 1.72
CA ILE A 109 5.61 -4.18 1.97
C ILE A 109 6.17 -4.91 0.75
N VAL A 110 7.07 -5.89 0.95
CA VAL A 110 7.74 -6.59 -0.14
C VAL A 110 7.42 -8.09 -0.10
N PHE A 111 7.03 -8.63 -1.25
CA PHE A 111 6.88 -10.06 -1.49
C PHE A 111 8.05 -10.58 -2.33
N ASP A 112 8.51 -11.80 -2.06
CA ASP A 112 9.52 -12.48 -2.88
C ASP A 112 8.90 -13.22 -4.08
N VAL A 113 9.74 -13.86 -4.90
CA VAL A 113 9.31 -14.64 -6.08
C VAL A 113 8.44 -15.87 -5.76
N ASN A 114 8.32 -16.24 -4.49
CA ASN A 114 7.49 -17.36 -4.01
C ASN A 114 6.19 -16.89 -3.35
N ASP A 115 5.83 -15.61 -3.53
CA ASP A 115 4.71 -14.94 -2.87
C ASP A 115 4.80 -14.95 -1.33
N GLU A 116 6.02 -14.96 -0.78
CA GLU A 116 6.27 -14.87 0.66
C GLU A 116 6.66 -13.44 1.06
N LEU A 117 6.31 -13.06 2.30
CA LEU A 117 6.71 -11.76 2.85
C LEU A 117 8.22 -11.72 3.10
N VAL A 118 8.87 -10.65 2.66
CA VAL A 118 10.26 -10.36 2.99
C VAL A 118 10.28 -9.54 4.27
N LEU A 119 10.70 -10.18 5.37
CA LEU A 119 10.72 -9.58 6.71
C LEU A 119 12.08 -9.02 7.13
N GLU A 120 13.10 -9.16 6.28
CA GLU A 120 14.43 -8.61 6.50
C GLU A 120 14.57 -7.25 5.78
N PRO A 121 14.73 -6.12 6.50
CA PRO A 121 14.70 -4.79 5.91
C PRO A 121 15.72 -4.57 4.77
N ASP A 122 16.96 -5.05 4.94
CA ASP A 122 18.01 -4.88 3.94
C ASP A 122 17.66 -5.60 2.62
N VAL A 123 17.07 -6.79 2.72
CA VAL A 123 16.62 -7.57 1.55
C VAL A 123 15.43 -6.89 0.90
N ALA A 124 14.45 -6.46 1.69
CA ALA A 124 13.27 -5.75 1.20
C ALA A 124 13.67 -4.45 0.46
N LYS A 125 14.59 -3.67 1.05
CA LYS A 125 15.13 -2.44 0.46
C LYS A 125 15.89 -2.72 -0.85
N HIS A 126 16.70 -3.78 -0.90
CA HIS A 126 17.41 -4.16 -2.11
C HIS A 126 16.45 -4.55 -3.24
N ILE A 127 15.40 -5.31 -2.95
CA ILE A 127 14.37 -5.68 -3.93
C ILE A 127 13.66 -4.42 -4.43
N ARG A 128 13.16 -3.59 -3.51
CA ARG A 128 12.43 -2.36 -3.82
C ARG A 128 13.25 -1.40 -4.69
N LEU A 129 14.54 -1.18 -4.39
CA LEU A 129 15.39 -0.26 -5.16
C LEU A 129 15.52 -0.64 -6.64
N ASN A 130 15.34 -1.91 -6.98
CA ASN A 130 15.38 -2.40 -8.35
C ASN A 130 13.99 -2.59 -8.96
N ALA A 131 12.92 -2.33 -8.19
CA ALA A 131 11.56 -2.48 -8.66
C ALA A 131 11.18 -1.30 -9.57
N ARG A 132 10.42 -1.61 -10.63
CA ARG A 132 9.73 -0.58 -11.40
C ARG A 132 8.60 -0.05 -10.52
N ARG A 133 8.57 1.25 -10.28
CA ARG A 133 7.49 1.88 -9.51
C ARG A 133 6.37 2.35 -10.42
N VAL A 134 5.14 2.02 -10.06
CA VAL A 134 3.91 2.49 -10.70
C VAL A 134 3.10 3.27 -9.68
N ASN A 135 2.86 4.53 -9.99
CA ASN A 135 1.88 5.33 -9.27
C ASN A 135 0.56 5.27 -10.05
N PRO A 136 -0.49 4.60 -9.54
CA PRO A 136 -1.78 4.52 -10.23
C PRO A 136 -2.48 5.89 -10.36
N PHE A 137 -1.94 6.94 -9.72
CA PHE A 137 -2.39 8.31 -9.83
C PHE A 137 -1.53 9.19 -10.75
N GLU A 138 -0.54 8.62 -11.43
CA GLU A 138 0.24 9.35 -12.43
C GLU A 138 -0.71 9.88 -13.52
N GLY A 139 -0.84 11.22 -13.60
CA GLY A 139 -1.75 11.90 -14.52
C GLY A 139 -3.15 12.21 -13.97
N ILE A 140 -3.48 11.85 -12.73
CA ILE A 140 -4.70 12.34 -12.08
C ILE A 140 -4.49 13.80 -11.66
N ILE A 141 -5.23 14.70 -12.31
CA ILE A 141 -5.33 16.10 -11.89
C ILE A 141 -6.25 16.14 -10.67
N PHE A 142 -5.68 16.27 -9.49
CA PHE A 142 -6.45 16.65 -8.31
C PHE A 142 -7.00 18.06 -8.53
N PRO A 143 -8.27 18.34 -8.21
CA PRO A 143 -8.82 19.68 -8.34
C PRO A 143 -7.94 20.66 -7.56
N PHE A 144 -7.35 21.63 -8.27
CA PHE A 144 -6.51 22.64 -7.67
C PHE A 144 -7.37 23.51 -6.72
N PRO A 145 -6.93 23.71 -5.47
CA PRO A 145 -7.58 24.64 -4.57
C PRO A 145 -7.15 26.07 -4.96
N GLY A 146 -7.76 26.64 -5.99
CA GLY A 146 -7.34 27.98 -6.46
C GLY A 146 -8.02 28.62 -7.67
N HIS A 147 -9.12 28.06 -8.20
CA HIS A 147 -10.00 28.76 -9.14
C HIS A 147 -11.43 28.35 -8.72
N ASP A 148 -12.26 29.21 -8.15
CA ASP A 148 -12.64 30.55 -8.61
C ASP A 148 -12.29 31.73 -7.68
#